data_AF-A0A520GHQ1-F1
#
_entry.id   AF-A0A520GHQ1-F1
#
_cell.length_a   1.000
_cell.length_b   1.000
_cell.length_c   1.000
_cell.angle_alpha   90.00
_cell.angle_beta   90.00
_cell.angle_gamma   90.00
#
_symmetry.space_group_name_H-M   'P 1'
#
loop_
_entity.id
_entity.type
_entity.pdbx_description
1 polymer ?
#
loop_
_entity_poly.entity_id
_entity_poly.type
_entity_poly.pdbx_seq_one_letter_code
_entity_poly.pdbx_strand_id
1 'polypeptide(L)' 'TAVRPTRMLAATPGVETQLRSHMAASMRVGLTAVQLRQVSQVLAERGDAAAAKRANEALTQVLATTEKK' A
#
# COMPACT_ATOMS: atom_id res chain seq x y z
N THR A 1 15.88 26.22 2.27
CA THR A 1 14.64 25.50 1.97
C THR A 1 14.96 24.14 1.40
N ALA A 2 15.17 23.14 2.25
CA ALA A 2 15.46 21.78 1.84
C ALA A 2 14.13 21.06 1.55
N VAL A 3 13.94 20.66 0.30
CA VAL A 3 12.84 19.80 -0.14
C VAL A 3 12.89 18.52 0.69
N ARG A 4 11.81 18.28 1.43
CA ARG A 4 11.60 17.07 2.21
C ARG A 4 11.77 15.85 1.30
N PRO A 5 12.59 14.84 1.66
CA PRO A 5 12.63 13.59 0.92
C PRO A 5 11.35 12.82 1.20
N THR A 6 10.26 13.16 0.51
CA THR A 6 9.07 12.32 0.47
C THR A 6 9.39 11.08 -0.34
N ARG A 7 9.49 9.97 0.38
CA ARG A 7 9.12 8.61 -0.05
C ARG A 7 10.15 7.73 -0.76
N MET A 8 11.44 8.06 -0.75
CA MET A 8 12.46 7.16 -1.32
C MET A 8 13.26 6.41 -0.25
N LEU A 9 12.61 5.49 0.46
CA LEU A 9 13.30 4.48 1.29
C LEU A 9 12.62 3.13 1.10
N ALA A 10 12.79 2.58 -0.11
CA ALA A 10 12.39 1.23 -0.48
C ALA A 10 13.34 0.16 0.09
N ALA A 11 13.68 0.23 1.38
CA ALA A 11 14.48 -0.80 2.08
C ALA A 11 14.45 -0.73 3.62
N THR A 12 13.63 0.12 4.25
CA THR A 12 13.68 0.33 5.71
C THR A 12 12.50 -0.36 6.40
N PRO A 13 12.70 -1.21 7.43
CA PRO A 13 11.60 -1.70 8.27
C PRO A 13 10.85 -0.50 8.85
N GLY A 14 9.55 -0.40 8.56
CA GLY A 14 8.70 0.73 8.95
C GLY A 14 7.79 1.27 7.85
N VAL A 15 8.14 1.06 6.57
CA VAL A 15 7.29 1.51 5.44
C VAL A 15 6.00 0.70 5.30
N GLU A 16 5.94 -0.54 5.80
CA GLU A 16 4.72 -1.36 5.76
C GLU A 16 3.58 -0.72 6.58
N THR A 17 3.89 -0.11 7.73
CA THR A 17 2.88 0.58 8.55
C THR A 17 2.31 1.81 7.84
N GLN A 18 3.16 2.54 7.12
CA GLN A 18 2.72 3.67 6.29
C GLN A 18 1.87 3.19 5.11
N LEU A 19 2.26 2.09 4.47
CA LEU A 19 1.53 1.50 3.35
C LEU A 19 0.15 1.00 3.80
N ARG A 20 0.05 0.32 4.94
CA ARG A 20 -1.23 -0.07 5.56
C ARG A 20 -2.11 1.13 5.87
N SER A 21 -1.53 2.18 6.47
CA SER A 21 -2.27 3.42 6.75
C SER A 21 -2.81 4.06 5.47
N HIS A 22 -2.03 4.04 4.39
CA HIS A 22 -2.45 4.57 3.10
C HIS A 22 -3.54 3.71 2.43
N MET A 23 -3.45 2.38 2.51
CA MET A 23 -4.48 1.46 2.03
C MET A 23 -5.81 1.66 2.80
N ALA A 24 -5.74 1.71 4.14
CA ALA A 24 -6.91 1.97 4.97
C ALA A 24 -7.52 3.36 4.69
N ALA A 25 -6.70 4.39 4.52
CA ALA A 25 -7.17 5.73 4.13
C ALA A 25 -7.83 5.71 2.74
N SER A 26 -7.26 4.99 1.77
CA SER A 26 -7.82 4.82 0.43
C SER A 26 -9.21 4.17 0.47
N MET A 27 -9.38 3.16 1.32
CA MET A 27 -10.70 2.53 1.53
C MET A 27 -11.71 3.48 2.18
N ARG A 28 -11.28 4.32 3.12
CA ARG A 28 -12.14 5.32 3.77
C ARG A 28 -12.61 6.42 2.83
N VAL A 29 -11.86 6.73 1.78
CA VAL A 29 -12.27 7.70 0.74
C VAL A 29 -13.05 7.05 -0.42
N GLY A 30 -13.38 5.76 -0.32
CA GLY A 30 -14.29 5.07 -1.23
C GLY A 30 -13.65 4.11 -2.23
N LEU A 31 -12.34 3.82 -2.15
CA LEU A 31 -11.75 2.76 -2.97
C LEU A 31 -12.07 1.37 -2.40
N THR A 32 -12.51 0.47 -3.26
CA THR A 32 -12.75 -0.92 -2.87
C THR A 32 -11.44 -1.71 -2.79
N ALA A 33 -11.47 -2.82 -2.04
CA ALA A 33 -10.37 -3.77 -1.99
C ALA A 33 -9.97 -4.29 -3.38
N VAL A 34 -10.95 -4.46 -4.27
CA VAL A 34 -10.72 -4.92 -5.66
C VAL A 34 -9.95 -3.87 -6.45
N GLN A 35 -10.32 -2.59 -6.34
CA GLN A 35 -9.59 -1.50 -7.01
C GLN A 35 -8.15 -1.37 -6.48
N LEU A 36 -7.93 -1.53 -5.18
CA LEU A 36 -6.57 -1.50 -4.60
C LEU A 36 -5.71 -2.70 -5.03
N ARG A 37 -6.31 -3.87 -5.25
CA ARG A 37 -5.63 -5.02 -5.86
C ARG A 37 -5.23 -4.75 -7.31
N GLN A 38 -6.11 -4.12 -8.09
CA GLN A 38 -5.80 -3.73 -9.47
C GLN A 38 -4.63 -2.74 -9.53
N VAL A 39 -4.57 -1.76 -8.62
CA VAL A 39 -3.42 -0.85 -8.53
C VAL A 39 -2.11 -1.62 -8.26
N SER A 40 -2.16 -2.61 -7.36
CA SER A 40 -1.01 -3.47 -7.06
C SER A 40 -0.59 -4.32 -8.27
N GLN A 41 -1.54 -4.78 -9.08
CA GLN A 41 -1.26 -5.50 -10.32
C GLN A 41 -0.60 -4.61 -11.37
N VAL A 42 -1.10 -3.38 -11.55
CA VAL A 42 -0.50 -2.40 -12.47
C VAL A 42 0.94 -2.04 -12.05
N LEU A 43 1.23 -1.99 -10.75
CA LEU A 43 2.61 -1.83 -10.24
C LEU A 43 3.51 -3.01 -10.65
N ALA A 44 3.00 -4.24 -10.63
CA ALA A 44 3.76 -5.41 -11.08
C ALA A 44 4.02 -5.37 -12.60
N GLU A 45 3.00 -4.99 -13.38
CA GLU A 45 3.10 -4.87 -14.85
C GLU A 45 4.08 -3.77 -15.27
N ARG A 46 4.23 -2.71 -14.47
CA ARG A 46 5.18 -1.62 -14.70
C ARG A 46 6.64 -1.96 -14.32
N GLY A 47 6.89 -3.15 -13.77
CA GLY A 47 8.22 -3.62 -13.38
C GLY A 47 8.54 -3.51 -11.89
N ASP A 48 7.63 -2.97 -11.08
CA ASP A 48 7.80 -2.81 -9.63
C ASP A 48 7.20 -4.00 -8.85
N ALA A 49 7.59 -5.23 -9.20
CA ALA A 49 7.06 -6.46 -8.60
C ALA A 49 7.22 -6.50 -7.07
N ALA A 50 8.32 -5.97 -6.54
CA ALA A 50 8.55 -5.88 -5.09
C ALA A 50 7.62 -4.86 -4.41
N ALA A 51 7.25 -3.78 -5.08
CA ALA A 51 6.28 -2.82 -4.55
C ALA A 51 4.86 -3.40 -4.61
N ALA A 52 4.52 -4.09 -5.70
CA ALA A 52 3.26 -4.79 -5.88
C ALA A 52 3.02 -5.84 -4.78
N LYS A 53 4.04 -6.65 -4.46
CA LYS A 53 3.97 -7.65 -3.38
C LYS A 53 3.66 -7.00 -2.03
N ARG A 54 4.41 -5.95 -1.67
CA ARG A 54 4.19 -5.23 -0.40
C ARG A 54 2.82 -4.55 -0.34
N ALA A 55 2.33 -4.01 -1.46
CA ALA A 55 1.00 -3.42 -1.56
C ALA A 55 -0.11 -4.46 -1.33
N ASN A 56 0.00 -5.63 -1.95
CA ASN A 56 -0.93 -6.73 -1.72
C ASN A 56 -0.90 -7.26 -0.28
N GLU A 57 0.29 -7.40 0.32
CA GLU A 57 0.45 -7.81 1.72
C GLU A 57 -0.17 -6.79 2.68
N ALA A 58 0.10 -5.50 2.47
CA ALA A 58 -0.49 -4.44 3.27
C ALA A 58 -2.02 -4.39 3.15
N LEU A 59 -2.56 -4.56 1.95
CA LEU A 59 -4.00 -4.64 1.72
C LEU A 59 -4.62 -5.86 2.44
N THR A 60 -3.98 -7.02 2.34
CA THR A 60 -4.44 -8.24 3.03
C THR A 60 -4.50 -8.06 4.54
N GLN A 61 -3.48 -7.42 5.13
CA GLN A 61 -3.49 -7.11 6.55
C GLN A 61 -4.59 -6.11 6.94
N VAL A 62 -4.83 -5.08 6.12
CA VAL A 62 -5.92 -4.13 6.35
C VAL A 62 -7.27 -4.85 6.32
N LEU A 63 -7.51 -5.71 5.33
CA LEU A 63 -8.73 -6.50 5.23
C LEU A 63 -8.94 -7.41 6.44
N ALA A 64 -7.90 -8.13 6.86
CA ALA A 64 -7.95 -8.97 8.06
C ALA A 64 -8.25 -8.17 9.35
N THR A 65 -7.83 -6.90 9.42
CA THR A 65 -8.18 -6.02 10.55
C THR A 65 -9.57 -5.41 10.44
N THR A 66 -10.09 -5.18 9.23
CA THR A 66 -11.44 -4.65 9.03
C THR A 66 -12.52 -5.73 9.17
N GLU A 67 -12.22 -6.99 8.83
CA GLU A 67 -13.14 -8.12 9.02
C GLU A 67 -13.26 -8.55 10.48
N LYS A 68 -12.27 -8.22 11.32
CA LYS A 68 -12.29 -8.51 12.75
C LYS A 68 -13.04 -7.46 13.60
N LYS A 69 -13.73 -6.51 12.98
CA LYS A 69 -14.42 -5.41 13.65
C LYS A 69 -15.90 -5.43 13.34
#